data_AF-A0A8E0MD05-F1
#
_entry.id   AF-A0A8E0MD05-F1
#
_cell.length_a   1.000
_cell.length_b   1.000
_cell.length_c   1.000
_cell.angle_alpha   90.00
_cell.angle_beta   90.00
_cell.angle_gamma   90.00
#
_symmetry.space_group_name_H-M   'P 1'
#
loop_
_entity.id
_entity.type
_entity.pdbx_description
1 polymer ?
#
loop_
_entity_poly.entity_id
_entity_poly.type
_entity_poly.pdbx_seq_one_letter_code
_entity_poly.pdbx_strand_id
1 'polypeptide(L)'
;GWQIIRNLIVLEQADQWIAATCQTIQRLTVDHFHVVGDIYDRGPAPDQVVESLIRRDRRHSVDIQWGNHDILWIGGAAGSALCIANLVRISARYNNLSILEDVYGINLRHLARLAEQYYQDNPAFSPKMERSDRPITEAEQLQITQIHQAIAMIQFKLEGPVIKRRPEFDMDHRLVLEKLAPDFSTIKLNGDTYTIENGCFATVDLADPYKLWPEEQEVIDSLVESFTHSEKLHRHMDFLLDHGSMYLRYNRNLLLHGCVPVDEDGNFIGLTIKGTTYTGRQLFDMLEANLRLAYSQPTENADLATDLMWYLWTGPNSPLFGKHDMTTFERYFISDPKAHVEGRNPYYHLRKDPEFIKKILAEFVLDPEFGHVINGHTPVKKGTDPIMANNKMIVIDGGFSKPYQKTTGIGGYTLLDNSYGMQLVTHQPFTTKADAIANLTDIISTRRVVETEARRRTVAETDIGTELQDEVEVLKRRLGELREEE
;
A
#
# COMPACT_ATOMS: atom_id res chain seq x y z
N GLY A 1 32.25 -15.25 32.23
CA GLY A 1 32.13 -14.05 31.40
C GLY A 1 33.29 -13.94 30.42
N TRP A 2 34.41 -13.34 30.85
CA TRP A 2 35.55 -13.04 29.97
C TRP A 2 36.22 -14.24 29.28
N GLN A 3 36.32 -15.40 29.95
CA GLN A 3 36.88 -16.62 29.35
C GLN A 3 36.06 -17.10 28.14
N ILE A 4 34.73 -16.95 28.20
CA ILE A 4 33.81 -17.37 27.13
C ILE A 4 33.99 -16.47 25.92
N ILE A 5 34.02 -15.15 26.12
CA ILE A 5 34.26 -14.17 25.04
C ILE A 5 35.63 -14.41 24.40
N ARG A 6 36.67 -14.61 25.21
CA ARG A 6 38.02 -14.90 24.71
C ARG A 6 38.06 -16.17 23.87
N ASN A 7 37.39 -17.24 24.31
CA ASN A 7 37.31 -18.48 23.56
C ASN A 7 36.54 -18.30 22.24
N LEU A 8 35.45 -17.53 22.22
CA LEU A 8 34.71 -17.22 21.00
C LEU A 8 35.57 -16.45 19.99
N ILE A 9 36.40 -15.50 20.45
CA ILE A 9 37.35 -14.78 19.60
C ILE A 9 38.43 -15.71 19.06
N VAL A 10 39.04 -16.53 19.93
CA VAL A 10 40.09 -17.48 19.54
C VAL A 10 39.59 -18.53 18.56
N LEU A 11 38.31 -18.93 18.66
CA LEU A 11 37.66 -19.88 17.75
C LEU A 11 37.03 -19.21 16.52
N GLU A 12 37.22 -17.90 16.33
CA GLU A 12 36.65 -17.11 15.22
C GLU A 12 35.11 -17.20 15.12
N GLN A 13 34.44 -17.43 16.26
CA GLN A 13 32.98 -17.56 16.38
C GLN A 13 32.29 -16.27 16.83
N ALA A 14 33.04 -15.18 17.03
CA ALA A 14 32.51 -13.93 17.58
C ALA A 14 31.35 -13.37 16.74
N ASP A 15 31.50 -13.32 15.40
CA ASP A 15 30.48 -12.76 14.51
C ASP A 15 29.18 -13.58 14.52
N GLN A 16 29.30 -14.91 14.47
CA GLN A 16 28.15 -15.81 14.54
C GLN A 16 27.43 -15.69 15.88
N TRP A 17 28.20 -15.58 16.98
CA TRP A 17 27.64 -15.40 18.31
C TRP A 17 26.94 -14.06 18.48
N ILE A 18 27.51 -12.96 17.97
CA ILE A 18 26.88 -11.63 17.98
C ILE A 18 25.58 -11.69 17.18
N ALA A 19 25.60 -12.24 15.96
CA ALA A 19 24.40 -12.37 15.13
C ALA A 19 23.31 -13.20 15.81
N ALA A 20 23.67 -14.36 16.39
CA ALA A 20 22.73 -15.22 17.11
C ALA A 20 22.15 -14.53 18.36
N THR A 21 22.98 -13.79 19.10
CA THR A 21 22.54 -13.03 20.29
C THR A 21 21.59 -11.91 19.91
N CYS A 22 21.92 -11.11 18.89
CA CYS A 22 21.04 -10.05 18.37
C CYS A 22 19.69 -10.62 17.92
N GLN A 23 19.71 -11.73 17.17
CA GLN A 23 18.48 -12.41 16.75
C GLN A 23 17.68 -12.94 17.94
N THR A 24 18.34 -13.45 18.98
CA THR A 24 17.68 -13.95 20.19
C THR A 24 17.06 -12.81 21.00
N ILE A 25 17.74 -11.68 21.16
CA ILE A 25 17.20 -10.49 21.82
C ILE A 25 15.97 -9.99 21.09
N GLN A 26 16.05 -9.83 19.76
CA GLN A 26 14.88 -9.48 18.95
C GLN A 26 13.74 -10.48 19.15
N ARG A 27 14.09 -11.77 19.28
CA ARG A 27 13.10 -12.82 19.53
C ARG A 27 12.35 -12.71 20.83
N LEU A 28 13.06 -12.39 21.90
CA LEU A 28 12.48 -12.31 23.24
C LEU A 28 11.81 -10.96 23.52
N THR A 29 12.10 -9.93 22.72
CA THR A 29 11.64 -8.56 22.97
C THR A 29 10.36 -8.20 22.22
N VAL A 30 10.19 -8.73 21.00
CA VAL A 30 9.04 -8.42 20.16
C VAL A 30 8.20 -9.67 20.01
N ASP A 31 7.00 -9.64 20.54
CA ASP A 31 6.03 -10.74 20.45
C ASP A 31 5.36 -10.75 19.07
N HIS A 32 4.78 -9.61 18.70
CA HIS A 32 3.97 -9.43 17.49
C HIS A 32 4.42 -8.22 16.67
N PHE A 33 4.25 -8.26 15.34
CA PHE A 33 4.61 -7.15 14.46
C PHE A 33 3.49 -6.80 13.49
N HIS A 34 2.95 -5.60 13.66
CA HIS A 34 1.92 -5.03 12.80
C HIS A 34 2.55 -4.18 11.69
N VAL A 35 2.24 -4.47 10.43
CA VAL A 35 2.65 -3.67 9.27
C VAL A 35 1.44 -2.97 8.69
N VAL A 36 1.36 -1.65 8.86
CA VAL A 36 0.21 -0.86 8.40
C VAL A 36 0.46 -0.32 6.98
N GLY A 37 0.51 -1.26 6.03
CA GLY A 37 0.45 -1.06 4.58
C GLY A 37 1.68 -0.49 3.87
N ASP A 38 1.56 -0.46 2.55
CA ASP A 38 2.48 0.11 1.57
C ASP A 38 3.89 -0.53 1.60
N ILE A 39 3.92 -1.86 1.69
CA ILE A 39 5.15 -2.65 1.52
C ILE A 39 5.72 -2.44 0.11
N TYR A 40 4.83 -2.40 -0.88
CA TYR A 40 5.15 -2.24 -2.30
C TYR A 40 4.99 -0.79 -2.82
N ASP A 41 5.21 0.22 -1.97
CA ASP A 41 5.33 1.61 -2.39
C ASP A 41 6.59 1.82 -3.26
N ARG A 42 7.09 3.05 -3.39
CA ARG A 42 8.13 3.46 -4.35
C ARG A 42 9.55 3.03 -3.97
N GLY A 43 9.70 2.10 -3.04
CA GLY A 43 11.01 1.59 -2.60
C GLY A 43 11.66 0.67 -3.64
N PRO A 44 13.00 0.58 -3.67
CA PRO A 44 13.72 -0.20 -4.68
C PRO A 44 13.77 -1.71 -4.40
N ALA A 45 13.33 -2.17 -3.21
CA ALA A 45 13.49 -3.57 -2.79
C ALA A 45 12.32 -4.07 -1.89
N PRO A 46 11.06 -3.95 -2.34
CA PRO A 46 9.90 -4.45 -1.58
C PRO A 46 9.96 -5.97 -1.39
N ASP A 47 10.58 -6.70 -2.34
CA ASP A 47 10.79 -8.15 -2.26
C ASP A 47 11.62 -8.53 -1.03
N GLN A 48 12.68 -7.77 -0.71
CA GLN A 48 13.51 -8.01 0.47
C GLN A 48 12.76 -7.72 1.77
N VAL A 49 11.81 -6.78 1.75
CA VAL A 49 10.92 -6.52 2.90
C VAL A 49 10.05 -7.75 3.14
N VAL A 50 9.36 -8.25 2.11
CA VAL A 50 8.52 -9.45 2.21
C VAL A 50 9.33 -10.66 2.64
N GLU A 51 10.52 -10.90 2.08
CA GLU A 51 11.40 -12.00 2.52
C GLU A 51 11.85 -11.87 3.97
N SER A 52 12.01 -10.64 4.45
CA SER A 52 12.34 -10.39 5.85
C SER A 52 11.14 -10.66 6.75
N LEU A 53 9.92 -10.30 6.32
CA LEU A 53 8.67 -10.62 7.01
C LEU A 53 8.41 -12.13 7.03
N ILE A 54 8.52 -12.84 5.90
CA ILE A 54 8.40 -14.31 5.83
C ILE A 54 9.39 -14.99 6.78
N ARG A 55 10.65 -14.55 6.77
CA ARG A 55 11.67 -15.10 7.68
C ARG A 55 11.35 -14.79 9.14
N ARG A 56 10.69 -13.68 9.43
CA ARG A 56 10.30 -13.26 10.78
C ARG A 56 9.06 -14.01 11.25
N ASP A 57 8.07 -14.21 10.38
CA ASP A 57 6.83 -14.91 10.65
C ASP A 57 7.05 -16.32 11.23
N ARG A 58 8.02 -17.07 10.67
CA ARG A 58 8.48 -18.37 11.20
C ARG A 58 8.94 -18.33 12.68
N ARG A 59 9.09 -17.15 13.27
CA ARG A 59 9.65 -16.91 14.61
C ARG A 59 8.76 -16.01 15.48
N HIS A 60 7.91 -15.18 14.88
CA HIS A 60 7.06 -14.17 15.50
C HIS A 60 5.83 -13.95 14.67
N SER A 61 4.67 -13.76 15.29
CA SER A 61 3.47 -13.45 14.51
C SER A 61 3.57 -12.07 13.86
N VAL A 62 3.16 -12.01 12.60
CA VAL A 62 3.11 -10.80 11.75
C VAL A 62 1.70 -10.66 11.21
N ASP A 63 1.18 -9.44 11.21
CA ASP A 63 0.01 -9.09 10.41
C ASP A 63 0.24 -7.84 9.58
N ILE A 64 -0.58 -7.69 8.55
CA ILE A 64 -0.44 -6.67 7.53
C ILE A 64 -1.80 -6.03 7.26
N GLN A 65 -1.85 -4.70 7.22
CA GLN A 65 -3.03 -3.99 6.70
C GLN A 65 -2.73 -3.49 5.29
N TRP A 66 -3.63 -3.69 4.34
CA TRP A 66 -3.36 -3.37 2.94
C TRP A 66 -3.06 -1.90 2.70
N GLY A 67 -1.96 -1.61 2.00
CA GLY A 67 -1.72 -0.33 1.36
C GLY A 67 -2.39 -0.21 0.01
N ASN A 68 -2.62 1.01 -0.48
CA ASN A 68 -3.13 1.18 -1.83
C ASN A 68 -2.12 0.69 -2.88
N HIS A 69 -0.82 0.84 -2.61
CA HIS A 69 0.21 0.31 -3.50
C HIS A 69 0.23 -1.22 -3.51
N ASP A 70 0.03 -1.86 -2.36
CA ASP A 70 0.01 -3.33 -2.24
C ASP A 70 -1.10 -3.95 -3.11
N ILE A 71 -2.27 -3.30 -3.21
CA ILE A 71 -3.39 -3.80 -4.02
C ILE A 71 -3.05 -3.87 -5.50
N LEU A 72 -2.22 -2.98 -6.04
CA LEU A 72 -1.81 -3.09 -7.44
C LEU A 72 -1.00 -4.36 -7.71
N TRP A 73 -0.19 -4.80 -6.75
CA TRP A 73 0.61 -6.02 -6.87
C TRP A 73 -0.24 -7.27 -6.67
N ILE A 74 -1.15 -7.26 -5.68
CA ILE A 74 -2.12 -8.35 -5.48
C ILE A 74 -3.01 -8.47 -6.73
N GLY A 75 -3.52 -7.36 -7.24
CA GLY A 75 -4.35 -7.31 -8.46
C GLY A 75 -3.58 -7.74 -9.70
N GLY A 76 -2.28 -7.42 -9.78
CA GLY A 76 -1.42 -7.89 -10.87
C GLY A 76 -1.25 -9.40 -10.87
N ALA A 77 -0.95 -9.99 -9.71
CA ALA A 77 -0.90 -11.45 -9.55
C ALA A 77 -2.26 -12.13 -9.76
N ALA A 78 -3.37 -11.41 -9.51
CA ALA A 78 -4.73 -11.83 -9.81
C ALA A 78 -5.13 -11.67 -11.29
N GLY A 79 -4.23 -11.26 -12.19
CA GLY A 79 -4.53 -11.13 -13.62
C GLY A 79 -5.24 -9.84 -14.04
N SER A 80 -5.42 -8.86 -13.13
CA SER A 80 -6.03 -7.58 -13.47
C SER A 80 -5.13 -6.74 -14.37
N ALA A 81 -5.44 -6.71 -15.66
CA ALA A 81 -4.71 -5.93 -16.67
C ALA A 81 -4.57 -4.44 -16.28
N LEU A 82 -5.59 -3.88 -15.62
CA LEU A 82 -5.58 -2.48 -15.24
C LEU A 82 -4.71 -2.20 -14.00
N CYS A 83 -4.67 -3.13 -13.03
CA CYS A 83 -3.70 -3.09 -11.95
C CYS A 83 -2.26 -3.23 -12.48
N ILE A 84 -2.03 -4.18 -13.41
CA ILE A 84 -0.73 -4.37 -14.08
C ILE A 84 -0.28 -3.10 -14.79
N ALA A 85 -1.15 -2.48 -15.59
CA ALA A 85 -0.81 -1.26 -16.31
C ALA A 85 -0.45 -0.11 -15.34
N ASN A 86 -1.21 0.06 -14.26
CA ASN A 86 -0.90 1.05 -13.21
C ASN A 86 0.44 0.75 -12.53
N LEU A 87 0.68 -0.51 -12.18
CA LEU A 87 1.90 -0.97 -11.52
C LEU A 87 3.13 -0.70 -12.42
N VAL A 88 3.10 -1.15 -13.67
CA VAL A 88 4.21 -0.95 -14.63
C VAL A 88 4.44 0.54 -14.89
N ARG A 89 3.38 1.36 -15.01
CA ARG A 89 3.50 2.81 -15.13
C ARG A 89 4.20 3.44 -13.93
N ILE A 90 3.81 3.06 -12.72
CA ILE A 90 4.43 3.57 -11.49
C ILE A 90 5.90 3.12 -11.42
N SER A 91 6.18 1.86 -11.75
CA SER A 91 7.55 1.34 -11.80
C SER A 91 8.42 2.11 -12.81
N ALA A 92 7.90 2.40 -14.01
CA ALA A 92 8.61 3.24 -14.98
C ALA A 92 8.83 4.66 -14.46
N ARG A 93 7.82 5.27 -13.83
CA ARG A 93 7.89 6.64 -13.29
C ARG A 93 8.94 6.78 -12.19
N TYR A 94 9.17 5.76 -11.38
CA TYR A 94 10.10 5.81 -10.24
C TYR A 94 11.35 4.95 -10.43
N ASN A 95 11.71 4.63 -11.67
CA ASN A 95 12.93 3.87 -12.00
C ASN A 95 13.03 2.50 -11.31
N ASN A 96 11.90 1.80 -11.21
CA ASN A 96 11.75 0.54 -10.50
C ASN A 96 11.39 -0.64 -11.44
N LEU A 97 11.59 -0.50 -12.76
CA LEU A 97 11.29 -1.56 -13.73
C LEU A 97 12.14 -2.82 -13.53
N SER A 98 13.37 -2.67 -13.02
CA SER A 98 14.23 -3.81 -12.67
C SER A 98 13.62 -4.74 -11.63
N ILE A 99 12.73 -4.24 -10.76
CA ILE A 99 11.99 -5.11 -9.82
C ILE A 99 11.12 -6.09 -10.60
N LEU A 100 10.51 -5.66 -11.69
CA LEU A 100 9.67 -6.53 -12.51
C LEU A 100 10.52 -7.58 -13.21
N GLU A 101 11.60 -7.16 -13.85
CA GLU A 101 12.44 -8.04 -14.68
C GLU A 101 13.34 -8.96 -13.83
N ASP A 102 14.15 -8.39 -12.94
CA ASP A 102 15.22 -9.11 -12.24
C ASP A 102 14.69 -9.93 -11.05
N VAL A 103 13.67 -9.42 -10.37
CA VAL A 103 13.15 -10.06 -9.14
C VAL A 103 12.01 -11.01 -9.47
N TYR A 104 11.03 -10.55 -10.26
CA TYR A 104 9.81 -11.31 -10.53
C TYR A 104 9.78 -11.97 -11.90
N GLY A 105 10.80 -11.76 -12.75
CA GLY A 105 10.90 -12.42 -14.06
C GLY A 105 9.85 -11.95 -15.08
N ILE A 106 9.27 -10.76 -14.88
CA ILE A 106 8.25 -10.20 -15.76
C ILE A 106 8.89 -9.72 -17.06
N ASN A 107 8.40 -10.20 -18.19
CA ASN A 107 8.95 -9.87 -19.50
C ASN A 107 8.37 -8.57 -20.05
N LEU A 108 9.20 -7.52 -20.14
CA LEU A 108 8.81 -6.20 -20.68
C LEU A 108 9.13 -6.02 -22.17
N ARG A 109 9.64 -7.04 -22.87
CA ARG A 109 10.15 -6.93 -24.25
C ARG A 109 9.08 -6.44 -25.24
N HIS A 110 7.85 -6.97 -25.14
CA HIS A 110 6.76 -6.55 -26.03
C HIS A 110 6.43 -5.07 -25.82
N LEU A 111 6.38 -4.62 -24.56
CA LEU A 111 6.14 -3.23 -24.21
C LEU A 111 7.28 -2.32 -24.69
N ALA A 112 8.53 -2.72 -24.50
CA ALA A 112 9.70 -1.96 -24.96
C ALA A 112 9.70 -1.78 -26.50
N ARG A 113 9.39 -2.85 -27.26
CA ARG A 113 9.29 -2.78 -28.73
C ARG A 113 8.19 -1.82 -29.19
N LEU A 114 7.00 -1.91 -28.58
CA LEU A 114 5.89 -1.00 -28.89
C LEU A 114 6.27 0.45 -28.54
N ALA A 115 6.91 0.65 -27.39
CA ALA A 115 7.36 1.95 -26.93
C ALA A 115 8.37 2.59 -27.91
N GLU A 116 9.39 1.85 -28.33
CA GLU A 116 10.41 2.31 -29.29
C GLU A 116 9.81 2.65 -30.67
N GLN A 117 8.76 1.94 -31.08
CA GLN A 117 8.11 2.13 -32.39
C GLN A 117 7.25 3.39 -32.46
N TYR A 118 6.52 3.72 -31.38
CA TYR A 118 5.49 4.76 -31.41
C TYR A 118 5.77 5.99 -30.56
N TYR A 119 6.73 5.93 -29.64
CA TYR A 119 6.99 7.00 -28.68
C TYR A 119 8.42 7.52 -28.83
N GLN A 120 8.59 8.81 -28.55
CA GLN A 120 9.88 9.50 -28.62
C GLN A 120 10.29 10.01 -27.24
N ASP A 121 11.44 10.66 -27.15
CA ASP A 121 11.82 11.32 -25.90
C ASP A 121 10.76 12.36 -25.48
N ASN A 122 10.39 12.35 -24.21
CA ASN A 122 9.39 13.23 -23.63
C ASN A 122 9.76 13.49 -22.16
N PRO A 123 10.34 14.65 -21.84
CA PRO A 123 10.84 14.95 -20.49
C PRO A 123 9.78 14.81 -19.38
N ALA A 124 8.49 15.00 -19.69
CA ALA A 124 7.42 14.82 -18.70
C ALA A 124 7.30 13.37 -18.20
N PHE A 125 7.76 12.41 -19.01
CA PHE A 125 7.73 10.97 -18.75
C PHE A 125 9.09 10.40 -18.34
N SER A 126 10.15 11.21 -18.26
CA SER A 126 11.42 10.72 -17.75
C SER A 126 11.29 10.19 -16.31
N PRO A 127 12.03 9.12 -15.97
CA PRO A 127 11.98 8.54 -14.64
C PRO A 127 12.43 9.55 -13.58
N LYS A 128 11.74 9.56 -12.44
CA LYS A 128 12.15 10.35 -11.28
C LYS A 128 13.30 9.64 -10.59
N MET A 129 14.50 10.18 -10.74
CA MET A 129 15.71 9.67 -10.06
C MET A 129 16.00 10.47 -8.79
N GLU A 130 16.33 9.77 -7.72
CA GLU A 130 16.90 10.34 -6.51
C GLU A 130 18.44 10.26 -6.54
N ARG A 131 19.12 11.12 -5.77
CA ARG A 131 20.60 11.20 -5.77
C ARG A 131 21.32 9.90 -5.38
N SER A 132 20.63 9.01 -4.67
CA SER A 132 21.19 7.72 -4.23
C SER A 132 21.01 6.60 -5.24
N ASP A 133 20.25 6.85 -6.31
CA ASP A 133 19.96 5.82 -7.29
C ASP A 133 21.20 5.59 -8.15
N ARG A 134 21.28 4.37 -8.69
CA ARG A 134 22.33 4.07 -9.67
C ARG A 134 22.17 5.02 -10.86
N PRO A 135 23.24 5.69 -11.31
CA PRO A 135 23.21 6.46 -12.54
C PRO A 135 22.81 5.55 -13.71
N ILE A 136 21.87 6.02 -14.52
CA ILE A 136 21.48 5.37 -15.78
C ILE A 136 22.08 6.13 -16.96
N THR A 137 22.31 5.41 -18.04
CA THR A 137 22.76 5.98 -19.32
C THR A 137 21.63 6.74 -20.00
N GLU A 138 21.97 7.64 -20.93
CA GLU A 138 20.97 8.36 -21.73
C GLU A 138 20.06 7.40 -22.53
N ALA A 139 20.61 6.29 -23.00
CA ALA A 139 19.86 5.27 -23.72
C ALA A 139 18.84 4.54 -22.81
N GLU A 140 19.25 4.16 -21.59
CA GLU A 140 18.34 3.58 -20.59
C GLU A 140 17.24 4.57 -20.19
N GLN A 141 17.59 5.85 -19.97
CA GLN A 141 16.61 6.88 -19.65
C GLN A 141 15.58 7.06 -20.78
N LEU A 142 16.04 7.11 -22.03
CA LEU A 142 15.17 7.21 -23.20
C LEU A 142 14.22 6.02 -23.28
N GLN A 143 14.72 4.80 -23.12
CA GLN A 143 13.90 3.59 -23.17
C GLN A 143 12.83 3.60 -22.07
N ILE A 144 13.19 3.94 -20.83
CA ILE A 144 12.20 4.05 -19.73
C ILE A 144 11.17 5.14 -20.03
N THR A 145 11.60 6.27 -20.61
CA THR A 145 10.72 7.38 -20.98
C THR A 145 9.69 6.97 -22.03
N GLN A 146 10.10 6.19 -23.04
CA GLN A 146 9.20 5.65 -24.06
C GLN A 146 8.25 4.61 -23.46
N ILE A 147 8.76 3.67 -22.65
CA ILE A 147 7.96 2.65 -21.96
C ILE A 147 6.89 3.31 -21.10
N HIS A 148 7.25 4.33 -20.35
CA HIS A 148 6.35 5.06 -19.47
C HIS A 148 5.20 5.74 -20.25
N GLN A 149 5.47 6.31 -21.42
CA GLN A 149 4.42 6.86 -22.28
C GLN A 149 3.48 5.76 -22.81
N ALA A 150 4.06 4.69 -23.35
CA ALA A 150 3.30 3.57 -23.90
C ALA A 150 2.33 2.97 -22.87
N ILE A 151 2.84 2.62 -21.69
CA ILE A 151 2.00 2.03 -20.64
C ILE A 151 0.99 3.02 -20.06
N ALA A 152 1.29 4.32 -20.03
CA ALA A 152 0.32 5.33 -19.60
C ALA A 152 -0.87 5.41 -20.58
N MET A 153 -0.63 5.37 -21.89
CA MET A 153 -1.71 5.34 -22.89
C MET A 153 -2.54 4.05 -22.79
N ILE A 154 -1.89 2.90 -22.66
CA ILE A 154 -2.56 1.61 -22.45
C ILE A 154 -3.42 1.66 -21.17
N GLN A 155 -2.89 2.21 -20.07
CA GLN A 155 -3.65 2.38 -18.82
C GLN A 155 -4.92 3.21 -19.05
N PHE A 156 -4.83 4.40 -19.63
CA PHE A 156 -6.01 5.25 -19.85
C PHE A 156 -7.04 4.61 -20.78
N LYS A 157 -6.58 3.81 -21.76
CA LYS A 157 -7.47 3.01 -22.61
C LYS A 157 -8.20 1.92 -21.82
N LEU A 158 -7.49 1.20 -20.96
CA LEU A 158 -8.06 0.14 -20.11
C LEU A 158 -9.05 0.67 -19.07
N GLU A 159 -8.91 1.90 -18.57
CA GLU A 159 -9.83 2.50 -17.60
C GLU A 159 -11.26 2.65 -18.18
N GLY A 160 -11.39 3.03 -19.45
CA GLY A 160 -12.68 3.35 -20.05
C GLY A 160 -13.70 2.21 -20.04
N PRO A 161 -13.35 0.99 -20.51
CA PRO A 161 -14.27 -0.15 -20.50
C PRO A 161 -14.66 -0.59 -19.09
N VAL A 162 -13.84 -0.35 -18.06
CA VAL A 162 -14.18 -0.64 -16.66
C VAL A 162 -15.22 0.35 -16.16
N ILE A 163 -14.95 1.65 -16.35
CA ILE A 163 -15.85 2.73 -15.93
C ILE A 163 -17.22 2.55 -16.60
N LYS A 164 -17.25 2.31 -17.91
CA LYS A 164 -18.50 2.15 -18.68
C LYS A 164 -19.32 0.93 -18.27
N ARG A 165 -18.69 -0.16 -17.80
CA ARG A 165 -19.40 -1.36 -17.33
C ARG A 165 -19.75 -1.33 -15.84
N ARG A 166 -19.17 -0.39 -15.08
CA ARG A 166 -19.40 -0.18 -13.63
C ARG A 166 -19.88 1.25 -13.35
N PRO A 167 -21.05 1.67 -13.86
CA PRO A 167 -21.61 2.98 -13.54
C PRO A 167 -21.77 3.21 -12.02
N GLU A 168 -21.93 2.14 -11.24
CA GLU A 168 -21.99 2.19 -9.78
C GLU A 168 -20.71 2.68 -9.09
N PHE A 169 -19.58 2.79 -9.81
CA PHE A 169 -18.34 3.34 -9.28
C PHE A 169 -18.31 4.88 -9.26
N ASP A 170 -19.24 5.53 -9.97
CA ASP A 170 -19.34 6.99 -10.09
C ASP A 170 -18.02 7.63 -10.60
N MET A 171 -17.50 7.08 -11.71
CA MET A 171 -16.21 7.45 -12.29
C MET A 171 -16.28 7.95 -13.75
N ASP A 172 -17.47 8.25 -14.27
CA ASP A 172 -17.65 8.71 -15.66
C ASP A 172 -16.87 10.01 -15.95
N HIS A 173 -16.64 10.85 -14.93
CA HIS A 173 -15.80 12.03 -15.07
C HIS A 173 -14.33 11.70 -15.35
N ARG A 174 -13.88 10.46 -15.12
CA ARG A 174 -12.54 9.96 -15.44
C ARG A 174 -12.40 9.38 -16.84
N LEU A 175 -13.47 9.37 -17.65
CA LEU A 175 -13.38 9.09 -19.08
C LEU A 175 -12.68 10.26 -19.82
N VAL A 176 -11.35 10.40 -19.63
CA VAL A 176 -10.58 11.57 -20.07
C VAL A 176 -10.25 11.57 -21.58
N LEU A 177 -10.03 10.40 -22.19
CA LEU A 177 -9.63 10.32 -23.60
C LEU A 177 -10.75 10.80 -24.56
N GLU A 178 -12.02 10.54 -24.24
CA GLU A 178 -13.16 11.04 -25.03
C GLU A 178 -13.42 12.54 -24.87
N LYS A 179 -12.71 13.21 -23.95
CA LYS A 179 -12.82 14.67 -23.70
C LYS A 179 -11.77 15.49 -24.45
N LEU A 180 -10.84 14.82 -25.15
CA LEU A 180 -9.83 15.46 -25.99
C LEU A 180 -10.45 16.10 -27.23
N ALA A 181 -9.90 17.23 -27.65
CA ALA A 181 -10.24 17.83 -28.92
C ALA A 181 -9.74 16.97 -30.10
N PRO A 182 -10.35 17.07 -31.30
CA PRO A 182 -9.97 16.24 -32.43
C PRO A 182 -8.52 16.38 -32.93
N ASP A 183 -7.86 17.48 -32.59
CA ASP A 183 -6.47 17.77 -32.92
C ASP A 183 -5.52 17.48 -31.74
N PHE A 184 -6.03 16.93 -30.63
CA PHE A 184 -5.34 16.69 -29.37
C PHE A 184 -4.67 17.93 -28.74
N SER A 185 -5.04 19.14 -29.16
CA SER A 185 -4.42 20.38 -28.65
C SER A 185 -5.01 20.84 -27.32
N THR A 186 -6.25 20.43 -27.03
CA THR A 186 -6.98 20.84 -25.83
C THR A 186 -7.84 19.70 -25.28
N ILE A 187 -8.25 19.83 -24.01
CA ILE A 187 -9.18 18.93 -23.32
C ILE A 187 -10.20 19.74 -22.52
N LYS A 188 -11.45 19.27 -22.44
CA LYS A 188 -12.50 19.85 -21.60
C LYS A 188 -12.68 19.05 -20.31
N LEU A 189 -12.40 19.66 -19.17
CA LEU A 189 -12.55 19.04 -17.84
C LEU A 189 -13.34 19.98 -16.92
N ASN A 190 -14.36 19.47 -16.24
CA ASN A 190 -15.14 20.21 -15.24
C ASN A 190 -15.66 21.59 -15.71
N GLY A 191 -16.00 21.71 -17.01
CA GLY A 191 -16.50 22.95 -17.62
C GLY A 191 -15.40 23.90 -18.13
N ASP A 192 -14.13 23.66 -17.79
CA ASP A 192 -12.99 24.43 -18.25
C ASP A 192 -12.32 23.77 -19.47
N THR A 193 -11.61 24.56 -20.28
CA THR A 193 -10.80 24.08 -21.40
C THR A 193 -9.33 24.30 -21.10
N TYR A 194 -8.53 23.23 -21.21
CA TYR A 194 -7.09 23.26 -20.93
C TYR A 194 -6.30 22.93 -22.19
N THR A 195 -5.16 23.59 -22.37
CA THR A 195 -4.19 23.24 -23.39
C THR A 195 -3.43 21.99 -22.97
N ILE A 196 -3.23 21.07 -23.92
CA ILE A 196 -2.43 19.87 -23.74
C ILE A 196 -0.95 20.21 -23.93
N GLU A 197 -0.13 19.82 -22.96
CA GLU A 197 1.34 19.84 -23.03
C GLU A 197 1.88 18.41 -23.06
N ASN A 198 3.03 18.18 -23.69
CA ASN A 198 3.71 16.87 -23.69
C ASN A 198 2.84 15.69 -24.22
N GLY A 199 1.89 15.97 -25.11
CA GLY A 199 0.95 14.97 -25.63
C GLY A 199 1.66 13.81 -26.33
N CYS A 200 1.22 12.59 -26.03
CA CYS A 200 1.75 11.35 -26.60
C CYS A 200 0.63 10.41 -27.07
N PHE A 201 -0.41 10.97 -27.69
CA PHE A 201 -1.64 10.27 -28.07
C PHE A 201 -1.55 9.52 -29.41
N ALA A 202 -0.34 9.12 -29.83
CA ALA A 202 -0.10 8.56 -31.16
C ALA A 202 -0.93 7.31 -31.48
N THR A 203 -1.30 6.53 -30.45
CA THR A 203 -2.11 5.32 -30.61
C THR A 203 -3.59 5.53 -30.31
N VAL A 204 -4.05 6.74 -29.96
CA VAL A 204 -5.45 7.00 -29.59
C VAL A 204 -6.29 7.26 -30.83
N ASP A 205 -7.35 6.48 -31.04
CA ASP A 205 -8.37 6.70 -32.08
C ASP A 205 -9.56 7.45 -31.48
N LEU A 206 -9.83 8.68 -31.92
CA LEU A 206 -10.94 9.50 -31.40
C LEU A 206 -12.32 8.89 -31.63
N ALA A 207 -12.49 8.01 -32.62
CA ALA A 207 -13.77 7.33 -32.85
C ALA A 207 -14.03 6.24 -31.79
N ASP A 208 -12.97 5.66 -31.25
CA ASP A 208 -13.02 4.64 -30.18
C ASP A 208 -11.82 4.80 -29.23
N PRO A 209 -11.81 5.85 -28.39
CA PRO A 209 -10.61 6.31 -27.69
C PRO A 209 -10.06 5.33 -26.66
N TYR A 210 -10.85 4.33 -26.29
CA TYR A 210 -10.49 3.32 -25.29
C TYR A 210 -10.10 1.98 -25.90
N LYS A 211 -10.15 1.85 -27.21
CA LYS A 211 -9.77 0.62 -27.89
C LYS A 211 -8.26 0.45 -27.88
N LEU A 212 -7.82 -0.69 -27.35
CA LEU A 212 -6.45 -1.14 -27.51
C LEU A 212 -6.21 -1.52 -28.97
N TRP A 213 -5.08 -1.08 -29.51
CA TRP A 213 -4.55 -1.60 -30.77
C TRP A 213 -4.16 -3.08 -30.60
N PRO A 214 -4.12 -3.87 -31.69
CA PRO A 214 -3.68 -5.26 -31.61
C PRO A 214 -2.32 -5.43 -30.92
N GLU A 215 -1.35 -4.56 -31.22
CA GLU A 215 -0.03 -4.59 -30.56
C GLU A 215 -0.08 -4.20 -29.08
N GLU A 216 -0.98 -3.30 -28.68
CA GLU A 216 -1.20 -2.96 -27.26
C GLU A 216 -1.89 -4.11 -26.51
N GLN A 217 -2.79 -4.83 -27.18
CA GLN A 217 -3.42 -6.03 -26.63
C GLN A 217 -2.37 -7.15 -26.44
N GLU A 218 -1.48 -7.37 -27.41
CA GLU A 218 -0.36 -8.33 -27.27
C GLU A 218 0.52 -7.99 -26.06
N VAL A 219 0.78 -6.70 -25.81
CA VAL A 219 1.51 -6.25 -24.63
C VAL A 219 0.77 -6.63 -23.35
N ILE A 220 -0.53 -6.36 -23.26
CA ILE A 220 -1.32 -6.68 -22.07
C ILE A 220 -1.40 -8.19 -21.86
N ASP A 221 -1.66 -8.97 -22.91
CA ASP A 221 -1.73 -10.43 -22.82
C ASP A 221 -0.39 -11.01 -22.33
N SER A 222 0.73 -10.53 -22.87
CA SER A 222 2.07 -10.95 -22.44
C SER A 222 2.38 -10.56 -20.98
N LEU A 223 1.92 -9.39 -20.53
CA LEU A 223 2.12 -8.94 -19.16
C LEU A 223 1.25 -9.77 -18.20
N VAL A 224 -0.04 -9.94 -18.50
CA VAL A 224 -0.95 -10.77 -17.69
C VAL A 224 -0.35 -12.17 -17.53
N GLU A 225 0.05 -12.81 -18.62
CA GLU A 225 0.70 -14.13 -18.59
C GLU A 225 1.94 -14.15 -17.69
N SER A 226 2.79 -13.11 -17.78
CA SER A 226 4.01 -13.03 -16.98
C SER A 226 3.72 -12.86 -15.48
N PHE A 227 2.72 -12.05 -15.12
CA PHE A 227 2.36 -11.78 -13.73
C PHE A 227 1.70 -13.00 -13.07
N THR A 228 0.75 -13.64 -13.76
CA THR A 228 -0.01 -14.80 -13.22
C THR A 228 0.81 -16.08 -13.15
N HIS A 229 1.97 -16.14 -13.80
CA HIS A 229 2.88 -17.29 -13.76
C HIS A 229 4.18 -17.02 -13.00
N SER A 230 4.34 -15.85 -12.38
CA SER A 230 5.55 -15.54 -11.60
C SER A 230 5.51 -16.24 -10.24
N GLU A 231 6.20 -17.37 -10.12
CA GLU A 231 6.26 -18.17 -8.88
C GLU A 231 6.68 -17.35 -7.65
N LYS A 232 7.70 -16.49 -7.81
CA LYS A 232 8.19 -15.66 -6.70
C LYS A 232 7.17 -14.60 -6.30
N LEU A 233 6.49 -13.99 -7.27
CA LEU A 233 5.44 -13.00 -6.99
C LEU A 233 4.28 -13.67 -6.25
N HIS A 234 3.80 -14.81 -6.73
CA HIS A 234 2.74 -15.56 -6.06
C HIS A 234 3.11 -15.94 -4.64
N ARG A 235 4.29 -16.51 -4.39
CA ARG A 235 4.74 -16.80 -3.02
C ARG A 235 4.72 -15.57 -2.10
N HIS A 236 5.05 -14.40 -2.63
CA HIS A 236 4.99 -13.16 -1.85
C HIS A 236 3.55 -12.71 -1.61
N MET A 237 2.70 -12.73 -2.63
CA MET A 237 1.30 -12.33 -2.52
C MET A 237 0.49 -13.30 -1.65
N ASP A 238 0.73 -14.60 -1.75
CA ASP A 238 0.16 -15.64 -0.87
C ASP A 238 0.47 -15.32 0.58
N PHE A 239 1.75 -15.06 0.90
CA PHE A 239 2.14 -14.66 2.25
C PHE A 239 1.42 -13.40 2.72
N LEU A 240 1.31 -12.38 1.86
CA LEU A 240 0.56 -11.16 2.21
C LEU A 240 -0.89 -11.52 2.53
N LEU A 241 -1.59 -12.20 1.63
CA LEU A 241 -3.00 -12.59 1.75
C LEU A 241 -3.28 -13.44 2.99
N ASP A 242 -2.37 -14.34 3.35
CA ASP A 242 -2.48 -15.19 4.53
C ASP A 242 -2.37 -14.39 5.84
N HIS A 243 -1.61 -13.29 5.84
CA HIS A 243 -1.27 -12.52 7.05
C HIS A 243 -1.89 -11.14 7.09
N GLY A 244 -2.67 -10.75 6.08
CA GLY A 244 -3.20 -9.40 6.02
C GLY A 244 -4.68 -9.31 5.76
N SER A 245 -5.16 -8.08 5.88
CA SER A 245 -6.57 -7.70 5.78
C SER A 245 -6.68 -6.20 5.54
N MET A 246 -7.82 -5.68 5.10
CA MET A 246 -7.96 -4.21 5.00
C MET A 246 -7.92 -3.49 6.34
N TYR A 247 -8.32 -4.16 7.42
CA TYR A 247 -8.27 -3.64 8.78
C TYR A 247 -8.09 -4.79 9.77
N LEU A 248 -7.46 -4.48 10.90
CA LEU A 248 -7.34 -5.42 12.01
C LEU A 248 -7.85 -4.78 13.29
N ARG A 249 -8.55 -5.58 14.10
CA ARG A 249 -8.89 -5.27 15.48
C ARG A 249 -7.91 -6.05 16.35
N TYR A 250 -7.14 -5.34 17.16
CA TYR A 250 -6.11 -5.98 17.98
C TYR A 250 -5.91 -5.24 19.30
N ASN A 251 -6.10 -5.95 20.41
CA ASN A 251 -5.94 -5.44 21.78
C ASN A 251 -6.69 -4.13 22.01
N ARG A 252 -7.96 -4.09 21.57
CA ARG A 252 -8.89 -2.93 21.60
C ARG A 252 -8.60 -1.82 20.59
N ASN A 253 -7.57 -1.97 19.76
CA ASN A 253 -7.21 -0.97 18.75
C ASN A 253 -7.71 -1.35 17.36
N LEU A 254 -7.97 -0.35 16.54
CA LEU A 254 -8.25 -0.49 15.12
C LEU A 254 -7.01 -0.10 14.31
N LEU A 255 -6.50 -1.03 13.52
CA LEU A 255 -5.39 -0.79 12.60
C LEU A 255 -5.95 -0.73 11.17
N LEU A 256 -5.64 0.35 10.45
CA LEU A 256 -6.03 0.51 9.04
C LEU A 256 -5.05 1.44 8.31
N HIS A 257 -4.82 1.21 7.02
CA HIS A 257 -3.84 2.00 6.27
C HIS A 257 -4.41 3.34 5.79
N GLY A 258 -5.43 3.34 4.94
CA GLY A 258 -5.96 4.55 4.30
C GLY A 258 -6.91 5.36 5.18
N CYS A 259 -8.20 5.31 4.88
CA CYS A 259 -9.25 6.05 5.58
C CYS A 259 -10.54 5.24 5.71
N VAL A 260 -11.44 5.70 6.57
CA VAL A 260 -12.85 5.27 6.56
C VAL A 260 -13.65 6.30 5.74
N PRO A 261 -14.26 5.92 4.61
CA PRO A 261 -14.99 6.88 3.76
C PRO A 261 -16.16 7.53 4.50
N VAL A 262 -16.15 8.86 4.58
CA VAL A 262 -17.21 9.66 5.20
C VAL A 262 -17.55 10.91 4.40
N ASP A 263 -18.74 11.48 4.65
CA ASP A 263 -19.11 12.82 4.23
C ASP A 263 -18.57 13.91 5.19
N GLU A 264 -18.86 15.18 4.90
CA GLU A 264 -18.43 16.34 5.72
C GLU A 264 -19.02 16.33 7.14
N ASP A 265 -20.18 15.69 7.34
CA ASP A 265 -20.82 15.52 8.66
C ASP A 265 -20.30 14.28 9.40
N GLY A 266 -19.35 13.54 8.80
CA GLY A 266 -18.76 12.33 9.35
C GLY A 266 -19.68 11.11 9.28
N ASN A 267 -20.72 11.11 8.46
CA ASN A 267 -21.52 9.91 8.19
C ASN A 267 -20.80 8.99 7.22
N PHE A 268 -20.91 7.68 7.45
CA PHE A 268 -20.26 6.70 6.61
C PHE A 268 -20.89 6.67 5.22
N ILE A 269 -20.04 6.81 4.20
CA ILE A 269 -20.40 6.67 2.79
C ILE A 269 -19.70 5.43 2.22
N GLY A 270 -20.01 5.06 0.98
CA GLY A 270 -19.44 3.87 0.38
C GLY A 270 -19.99 3.57 -1.01
N LEU A 271 -20.25 2.28 -1.29
CA LEU A 271 -20.65 1.82 -2.62
C LEU A 271 -22.00 1.14 -2.60
N THR A 272 -22.78 1.34 -3.66
CA THR A 272 -24.01 0.58 -3.88
C THR A 272 -23.79 -0.43 -5.00
N ILE A 273 -23.63 -1.70 -4.63
CA ILE A 273 -23.36 -2.79 -5.56
C ILE A 273 -24.59 -3.70 -5.61
N LYS A 274 -25.15 -3.91 -6.82
CA LYS A 274 -26.31 -4.80 -7.05
C LYS A 274 -27.51 -4.48 -6.12
N GLY A 275 -27.74 -3.20 -5.81
CA GLY A 275 -28.85 -2.74 -4.97
C GLY A 275 -28.59 -2.75 -3.47
N THR A 276 -27.42 -3.21 -3.02
CA THR A 276 -27.01 -3.16 -1.61
C THR A 276 -25.97 -2.07 -1.42
N THR A 277 -26.23 -1.15 -0.48
CA THR A 277 -25.27 -0.11 -0.09
C THR A 277 -24.39 -0.61 1.05
N TYR A 278 -23.08 -0.58 0.85
CA TYR A 278 -22.06 -0.94 1.83
C TYR A 278 -21.35 0.33 2.30
N THR A 279 -21.38 0.59 3.60
CA THR A 279 -20.69 1.71 4.26
C THR A 279 -19.98 1.23 5.52
N GLY A 280 -19.14 2.08 6.11
CA GLY A 280 -18.48 1.78 7.39
C GLY A 280 -17.70 0.46 7.31
N ARG A 281 -17.85 -0.41 8.32
CA ARG A 281 -17.17 -1.71 8.36
C ARG A 281 -17.63 -2.64 7.23
N GLN A 282 -18.91 -2.59 6.85
CA GLN A 282 -19.45 -3.48 5.81
C GLN A 282 -18.82 -3.23 4.44
N LEU A 283 -18.41 -1.99 4.15
CA LEU A 283 -17.65 -1.66 2.94
C LEU A 283 -16.31 -2.38 2.92
N PHE A 284 -15.59 -2.38 4.05
CA PHE A 284 -14.33 -3.10 4.18
C PHE A 284 -14.55 -4.61 4.03
N ASP A 285 -15.52 -5.18 4.73
CA ASP A 285 -15.76 -6.64 4.65
C ASP A 285 -16.12 -7.08 3.22
N MET A 286 -16.92 -6.28 2.49
CA MET A 286 -17.31 -6.57 1.09
C MET A 286 -16.13 -6.47 0.13
N LEU A 287 -15.32 -5.42 0.22
CA LEU A 287 -14.16 -5.23 -0.65
C LEU A 287 -13.08 -6.30 -0.37
N GLU A 288 -12.91 -6.74 0.87
CA GLU A 288 -11.94 -7.78 1.26
C GLU A 288 -12.34 -9.13 0.65
N ALA A 289 -13.63 -9.48 0.73
CA ALA A 289 -14.15 -10.70 0.15
C ALA A 289 -13.97 -10.72 -1.38
N ASN A 290 -14.21 -9.59 -2.06
CA ASN A 290 -14.01 -9.48 -3.51
C ASN A 290 -12.52 -9.52 -3.88
N LEU A 291 -11.65 -8.88 -3.11
CA LEU A 291 -10.20 -8.95 -3.32
C LEU A 291 -9.70 -10.39 -3.28
N ARG A 292 -10.12 -11.18 -2.27
CA ARG A 292 -9.75 -12.59 -2.16
C ARG A 292 -10.36 -13.46 -3.26
N LEU A 293 -11.60 -13.16 -3.66
CA LEU A 293 -12.26 -13.84 -4.77
C LEU A 293 -11.47 -13.64 -6.07
N ALA A 294 -11.16 -12.38 -6.43
CA ALA A 294 -10.38 -12.05 -7.62
C ALA A 294 -9.02 -12.77 -7.63
N TYR A 295 -8.30 -12.74 -6.50
CA TYR A 295 -7.01 -13.42 -6.39
C TYR A 295 -7.11 -14.94 -6.58
N SER A 296 -8.18 -15.57 -6.09
CA SER A 296 -8.41 -17.01 -6.26
C SER A 296 -8.81 -17.43 -7.68
N GLN A 297 -9.18 -16.47 -8.54
CA GLN A 297 -9.69 -16.70 -9.89
C GLN A 297 -8.95 -15.85 -10.94
N PRO A 298 -7.62 -16.04 -11.12
CA PRO A 298 -6.78 -15.15 -11.94
C PRO A 298 -7.07 -15.22 -13.45
N THR A 299 -8.01 -16.06 -13.87
CA THR A 299 -8.46 -16.18 -15.27
C THR A 299 -9.72 -15.36 -15.57
N GLU A 300 -10.40 -14.82 -14.55
CA GLU A 300 -11.56 -13.94 -14.71
C GLU A 300 -11.12 -12.47 -14.69
N ASN A 301 -11.10 -11.84 -15.87
CA ASN A 301 -10.45 -10.53 -16.05
C ASN A 301 -11.43 -9.34 -16.24
N ALA A 302 -12.74 -9.60 -16.25
CA ALA A 302 -13.77 -8.60 -16.54
C ALA A 302 -15.01 -8.69 -15.63
N ASP A 303 -14.90 -9.38 -14.51
CA ASP A 303 -15.94 -9.46 -13.48
C ASP A 303 -15.84 -8.30 -12.47
N LEU A 304 -16.77 -8.28 -11.53
CA LEU A 304 -16.85 -7.23 -10.51
C LEU A 304 -15.68 -7.27 -9.52
N ALA A 305 -15.24 -8.46 -9.11
CA ALA A 305 -14.20 -8.63 -8.11
C ALA A 305 -12.87 -8.10 -8.64
N THR A 306 -12.52 -8.44 -9.89
CA THR A 306 -11.33 -7.92 -10.58
C THR A 306 -11.40 -6.41 -10.81
N ASP A 307 -12.58 -5.86 -11.10
CA ASP A 307 -12.78 -4.41 -11.23
C ASP A 307 -12.61 -3.67 -9.89
N LEU A 308 -13.07 -4.29 -8.80
CA LEU A 308 -12.93 -3.73 -7.45
C LEU A 308 -11.47 -3.67 -6.99
N MET A 309 -10.59 -4.56 -7.49
CA MET A 309 -9.14 -4.47 -7.23
C MET A 309 -8.56 -3.14 -7.74
N TRP A 310 -8.92 -2.74 -8.95
CA TRP A 310 -8.52 -1.44 -9.47
C TRP A 310 -9.26 -0.30 -8.77
N TYR A 311 -10.55 -0.47 -8.44
CA TYR A 311 -11.30 0.52 -7.68
C TYR A 311 -10.63 0.85 -6.34
N LEU A 312 -10.09 -0.14 -5.63
CA LEU A 312 -9.37 0.09 -4.38
C LEU A 312 -8.20 1.08 -4.54
N TRP A 313 -7.54 1.13 -5.70
CA TRP A 313 -6.44 2.05 -5.99
C TRP A 313 -6.88 3.50 -6.23
N THR A 314 -8.05 3.73 -6.85
CA THR A 314 -8.40 5.05 -7.41
C THR A 314 -9.84 5.51 -7.17
N GLY A 315 -10.70 4.65 -6.64
CA GLY A 315 -12.12 4.93 -6.48
C GLY A 315 -12.39 5.97 -5.40
N PRO A 316 -13.35 6.90 -5.61
CA PRO A 316 -13.61 8.01 -4.70
C PRO A 316 -13.97 7.59 -3.27
N ASN A 317 -14.68 6.46 -3.14
CA ASN A 317 -15.08 5.87 -1.86
C ASN A 317 -14.22 4.66 -1.48
N SER A 318 -13.06 4.47 -2.11
CA SER A 318 -12.11 3.44 -1.69
C SER A 318 -11.51 3.79 -0.32
N PRO A 319 -11.54 2.85 0.65
CA PRO A 319 -10.83 3.00 1.92
C PRO A 319 -9.32 3.15 1.78
N LEU A 320 -8.71 2.75 0.67
CA LEU A 320 -7.26 2.80 0.47
C LEU A 320 -6.81 4.04 -0.31
N PHE A 321 -7.70 4.66 -1.10
CA PHE A 321 -7.33 5.83 -1.89
C PHE A 321 -7.46 7.14 -1.11
N GLY A 322 -8.64 7.41 -0.54
CA GLY A 322 -8.92 8.58 0.29
C GLY A 322 -8.95 9.93 -0.45
N LYS A 323 -9.12 9.92 -1.77
CA LYS A 323 -9.32 11.13 -2.57
C LYS A 323 -10.49 10.92 -3.52
N HIS A 324 -11.05 12.00 -4.03
CA HIS A 324 -12.14 11.96 -5.00
C HIS A 324 -11.62 11.62 -6.40
N ASP A 325 -10.47 12.20 -6.77
CA ASP A 325 -9.92 12.10 -8.12
C ASP A 325 -8.46 11.64 -8.12
N MET A 326 -8.12 10.77 -9.07
CA MET A 326 -6.73 10.48 -9.42
C MET A 326 -6.34 11.32 -10.64
N THR A 327 -5.77 12.50 -10.41
CA THR A 327 -5.45 13.45 -11.49
C THR A 327 -4.16 13.12 -12.24
N THR A 328 -3.92 11.83 -12.55
CA THR A 328 -2.69 11.35 -13.21
C THR A 328 -2.57 11.94 -14.61
N PHE A 329 -3.66 11.93 -15.38
CA PHE A 329 -3.71 12.50 -16.73
C PHE A 329 -3.35 13.98 -16.70
N GLU A 330 -4.02 14.74 -15.84
CA GLU A 330 -3.86 16.18 -15.70
C GLU A 330 -2.42 16.53 -15.30
N ARG A 331 -1.79 15.74 -14.43
CA ARG A 331 -0.39 15.93 -14.04
C ARG A 331 0.62 15.69 -15.17
N TYR A 332 0.27 14.92 -16.19
CA TYR A 332 1.14 14.72 -17.36
C TYR A 332 0.96 15.81 -18.40
N PHE A 333 -0.29 16.22 -18.62
CA PHE A 333 -0.66 16.96 -19.83
C PHE A 333 -1.18 18.38 -19.59
N ILE A 334 -1.39 18.80 -18.33
CA ILE A 334 -1.94 20.11 -18.00
C ILE A 334 -1.02 20.79 -17.00
N SER A 335 -0.52 21.98 -17.32
CA SER A 335 0.34 22.76 -16.42
C SER A 335 -0.43 23.50 -15.33
N ASP A 336 -1.71 23.82 -15.55
CA ASP A 336 -2.56 24.52 -14.59
C ASP A 336 -2.79 23.68 -13.30
N PRO A 337 -2.29 24.13 -12.13
CA PRO A 337 -2.47 23.43 -10.87
C PRO A 337 -3.93 23.25 -10.44
N LYS A 338 -4.87 24.06 -10.97
CA LYS A 338 -6.31 23.92 -10.72
C LYS A 338 -6.80 22.54 -11.15
N ALA A 339 -6.26 21.98 -12.23
CA ALA A 339 -6.60 20.66 -12.74
C ALA A 339 -5.98 19.51 -11.91
N HIS A 340 -5.11 19.80 -10.95
CA HIS A 340 -4.41 18.78 -10.14
C HIS A 340 -5.02 18.60 -8.74
N VAL A 341 -6.19 19.22 -8.49
CA VAL A 341 -6.89 19.14 -7.21
C VAL A 341 -7.65 17.82 -7.16
N GLU A 342 -7.30 16.98 -6.18
CA GLU A 342 -7.80 15.60 -6.09
C GLU A 342 -8.94 15.42 -5.07
N GLY A 343 -9.30 16.46 -4.30
CA GLY A 343 -10.38 16.42 -3.29
C GLY A 343 -10.16 15.35 -2.21
N ARG A 344 -9.66 15.71 -1.02
CA ARG A 344 -9.43 14.70 0.04
C ARG A 344 -10.74 14.28 0.69
N ASN A 345 -10.87 13.00 1.03
CA ASN A 345 -11.99 12.53 1.83
C ASN A 345 -12.04 13.31 3.18
N PRO A 346 -13.23 13.75 3.63
CA PRO A 346 -13.42 14.46 4.91
C PRO A 346 -12.79 13.78 6.13
N TYR A 347 -12.64 12.45 6.12
CA TYR A 347 -11.92 11.67 7.13
C TYR A 347 -10.61 12.33 7.60
N TYR A 348 -9.79 12.87 6.70
CA TYR A 348 -8.47 13.39 7.06
C TYR A 348 -8.48 14.65 7.93
N HIS A 349 -9.57 15.43 7.91
CA HIS A 349 -9.74 16.56 8.80
C HIS A 349 -10.56 16.17 10.04
N LEU A 350 -11.59 15.33 9.87
CA LEU A 350 -12.44 14.82 10.96
C LEU A 350 -11.69 13.92 11.94
N ARG A 351 -10.64 13.20 11.51
CA ARG A 351 -9.81 12.35 12.38
C ARG A 351 -9.09 13.07 13.53
N LYS A 352 -9.16 14.41 13.56
CA LYS A 352 -8.66 15.23 14.67
C LYS A 352 -9.69 15.40 15.80
N ASP A 353 -10.95 15.07 15.56
CA ASP A 353 -12.04 15.13 16.53
C ASP A 353 -12.15 13.81 17.31
N PRO A 354 -12.02 13.83 18.65
CA PRO A 354 -12.21 12.65 19.49
C PRO A 354 -13.56 11.94 19.30
N GLU A 355 -14.67 12.67 19.13
CA GLU A 355 -16.01 12.05 19.04
C GLU A 355 -16.19 11.35 17.70
N PHE A 356 -15.59 11.87 16.63
CA PHE A 356 -15.54 11.18 15.35
C PHE A 356 -14.72 9.87 15.43
N ILE A 357 -13.58 9.87 16.13
CA ILE A 357 -12.80 8.65 16.32
C ILE A 357 -13.57 7.62 17.15
N LYS A 358 -14.30 8.05 18.18
CA LYS A 358 -15.20 7.17 18.94
C LYS A 358 -16.28 6.53 18.05
N LYS A 359 -16.87 7.32 17.14
CA LYS A 359 -17.83 6.82 16.14
C LYS A 359 -17.22 5.73 15.26
N ILE A 360 -15.97 5.91 14.81
CA ILE A 360 -15.24 4.88 14.05
C ILE A 360 -15.01 3.62 14.90
N LEU A 361 -14.49 3.75 16.12
CA LEU A 361 -14.25 2.59 16.99
C LEU A 361 -15.53 1.78 17.21
N ALA A 362 -16.66 2.44 17.45
CA ALA A 362 -17.96 1.79 17.59
C ALA A 362 -18.40 1.05 16.32
N GLU A 363 -18.23 1.66 15.14
CA GLU A 363 -18.54 1.04 13.84
C GLU A 363 -17.77 -0.26 13.61
N PHE A 364 -16.52 -0.30 14.09
CA PHE A 364 -15.66 -1.48 14.03
C PHE A 364 -15.80 -2.42 15.24
N VAL A 365 -16.84 -2.25 16.06
CA VAL A 365 -17.15 -3.12 17.20
C VAL A 365 -16.02 -3.13 18.24
N LEU A 366 -15.42 -1.96 18.49
CA LEU A 366 -14.43 -1.73 19.54
C LEU A 366 -15.00 -0.79 20.59
N ASP A 367 -14.43 -0.84 21.80
CA ASP A 367 -14.79 0.09 22.88
C ASP A 367 -14.29 1.51 22.57
N PRO A 368 -15.18 2.49 22.37
CA PRO A 368 -14.79 3.85 22.01
C PRO A 368 -14.02 4.59 23.10
N GLU A 369 -14.18 4.20 24.37
CA GLU A 369 -13.54 4.89 25.48
C GLU A 369 -12.08 4.48 25.65
N PHE A 370 -11.76 3.20 25.39
CA PHE A 370 -10.40 2.67 25.58
C PHE A 370 -9.63 2.39 24.29
N GLY A 371 -10.30 2.30 23.14
CA GLY A 371 -9.64 1.99 21.88
C GLY A 371 -8.90 3.18 21.25
N HIS A 372 -7.92 2.85 20.41
CA HIS A 372 -7.21 3.77 19.53
C HIS A 372 -7.34 3.35 18.07
N VAL A 373 -7.35 4.33 17.17
CA VAL A 373 -7.17 4.12 15.72
C VAL A 373 -5.71 4.36 15.38
N ILE A 374 -5.07 3.35 14.79
CA ILE A 374 -3.69 3.39 14.32
C ILE A 374 -3.73 3.42 12.80
N ASN A 375 -3.22 4.51 12.22
CA ASN A 375 -3.44 4.84 10.82
C ASN A 375 -2.14 5.04 10.03
N GLY A 376 -2.11 4.51 8.81
CA GLY A 376 -1.03 4.70 7.83
C GLY A 376 -1.31 5.81 6.80
N HIS A 377 -0.81 5.61 5.58
CA HIS A 377 -1.05 6.31 4.30
C HIS A 377 -0.68 7.80 4.18
N THR A 378 -0.94 8.60 5.20
CA THR A 378 -0.68 10.05 5.14
C THR A 378 0.60 10.42 5.86
N PRO A 379 1.66 10.84 5.14
CA PRO A 379 2.92 11.19 5.77
C PRO A 379 2.73 12.34 6.76
N VAL A 380 3.22 12.16 7.97
CA VAL A 380 3.19 13.20 9.00
C VAL A 380 4.20 14.29 8.61
N LYS A 381 3.69 15.45 8.20
CA LYS A 381 4.52 16.58 7.79
C LYS A 381 5.33 17.08 8.97
N LYS A 382 6.54 17.59 8.69
CA LYS A 382 7.37 18.25 9.70
C LYS A 382 6.57 19.32 10.45
N GLY A 383 6.51 19.20 11.78
CA GLY A 383 5.77 20.14 12.66
C GLY A 383 4.29 19.80 12.87
N THR A 384 3.78 18.70 12.33
CA THR A 384 2.45 18.17 12.66
C THR A 384 2.55 17.06 13.72
N ASP A 385 1.56 16.98 14.61
CA ASP A 385 1.52 15.95 15.66
C ASP A 385 0.99 14.63 15.07
N PRO A 386 1.75 13.52 15.15
CA PRO A 386 1.25 12.19 14.78
C PRO A 386 0.15 11.67 15.72
N ILE A 387 0.02 12.23 16.93
CA ILE A 387 -1.00 11.86 17.91
C ILE A 387 -2.04 12.97 17.94
N MET A 388 -3.29 12.64 17.66
CA MET A 388 -4.40 13.59 17.57
C MET A 388 -5.66 13.03 18.24
N ALA A 389 -6.74 13.82 18.22
CA ALA A 389 -8.03 13.42 18.79
C ALA A 389 -7.93 12.95 20.25
N ASN A 390 -7.26 13.73 21.10
CA ASN A 390 -7.01 13.40 22.52
C ASN A 390 -6.41 11.99 22.70
N ASN A 391 -5.34 11.70 21.95
CA ASN A 391 -4.62 10.42 21.92
C ASN A 391 -5.37 9.25 21.30
N LYS A 392 -6.60 9.41 20.80
CA LYS A 392 -7.36 8.30 20.18
C LYS A 392 -6.95 7.99 18.74
N MET A 393 -6.27 8.91 18.06
CA MET A 393 -5.79 8.71 16.69
C MET A 393 -4.26 8.82 16.64
N ILE A 394 -3.61 7.76 16.17
CA ILE A 394 -2.16 7.65 16.10
C ILE A 394 -1.76 7.36 14.66
N VAL A 395 -1.12 8.33 14.01
CA VAL A 395 -0.61 8.17 12.64
C VAL A 395 0.84 7.71 12.70
N ILE A 396 1.12 6.55 12.11
CA ILE A 396 2.44 5.91 12.14
C ILE A 396 3.13 5.90 10.77
N ASP A 397 2.60 6.63 9.79
CA ASP A 397 3.24 6.77 8.48
C ASP A 397 4.52 7.61 8.57
N GLY A 398 5.64 6.90 8.46
CA GLY A 398 6.94 7.34 8.93
C GLY A 398 7.90 7.88 7.89
N GLY A 399 7.57 7.89 6.60
CA GLY A 399 8.54 8.36 5.59
C GLY A 399 9.81 7.50 5.51
N PHE A 400 9.71 6.20 5.80
CA PHE A 400 10.78 5.22 5.54
C PHE A 400 11.20 5.24 4.06
N SER A 401 10.22 5.49 3.17
CA SER A 401 10.45 5.77 1.76
C SER A 401 11.12 7.15 1.59
N LYS A 402 12.33 7.15 1.02
CA LYS A 402 13.19 8.34 0.83
C LYS A 402 12.47 9.54 0.19
N PRO A 403 11.60 9.38 -0.83
CA PRO A 403 10.83 10.48 -1.40
C PRO A 403 10.06 11.31 -0.35
N TYR A 404 9.59 10.69 0.73
CA TYR A 404 8.82 11.36 1.78
C TYR A 404 9.68 12.04 2.84
N GLN A 405 10.96 11.68 2.99
CA GLN A 405 11.86 12.29 3.99
C GLN A 405 11.99 13.81 3.83
N LYS A 406 11.89 14.33 2.60
CA LYS A 406 11.86 15.79 2.35
C LYS A 406 10.64 16.46 2.97
N THR A 407 9.52 15.74 3.06
CA THR A 407 8.23 16.24 3.58
C THR A 407 8.07 16.00 5.08
N THR A 408 8.49 14.83 5.57
CA THR A 408 8.36 14.43 6.97
C THR A 408 9.50 14.97 7.84
N GLY A 409 10.71 15.08 7.27
CA GLY A 409 11.92 15.47 7.99
C GLY A 409 12.46 14.39 8.95
N ILE A 410 11.91 13.18 8.90
CA ILE A 410 12.25 12.02 9.74
C ILE A 410 12.28 10.74 8.90
N GLY A 411 12.81 9.66 9.45
CA GLY A 411 12.96 8.37 8.77
C GLY A 411 11.92 7.32 9.12
N GLY A 412 11.04 7.57 10.10
CA GLY A 412 10.04 6.57 10.49
C GLY A 412 9.27 6.91 11.76
N TYR A 413 8.11 6.29 11.94
CA TYR A 413 7.53 6.06 13.26
C TYR A 413 7.44 4.56 13.55
N THR A 414 7.54 4.19 14.82
CA THR A 414 7.17 2.87 15.32
C THR A 414 6.37 3.06 16.59
N LEU A 415 5.19 2.44 16.64
CA LEU A 415 4.39 2.38 17.85
C LEU A 415 4.76 1.11 18.62
N LEU A 416 5.13 1.26 19.89
CA LEU A 416 5.41 0.17 20.81
C LEU A 416 4.23 0.06 21.77
N ASP A 417 3.63 -1.12 21.87
CA ASP A 417 2.60 -1.45 22.84
C ASP A 417 3.07 -2.61 23.72
N ASN A 418 2.97 -2.45 25.04
CA ASN A 418 3.36 -3.46 26.01
C ASN A 418 2.55 -3.30 27.31
N SER A 419 2.80 -4.16 28.30
CA SER A 419 2.04 -4.17 29.56
C SER A 419 2.03 -2.85 30.35
N TYR A 420 2.90 -1.88 30.04
CA TYR A 420 2.95 -0.57 30.67
C TYR A 420 2.21 0.53 29.88
N GLY A 421 1.80 0.26 28.65
CA GLY A 421 1.12 1.20 27.75
C GLY A 421 1.87 1.46 26.44
N MET A 422 1.37 2.45 25.69
CA MET A 422 1.81 2.74 24.32
C MET A 422 2.86 3.86 24.24
N GLN A 423 3.87 3.67 23.40
CA GLN A 423 4.94 4.64 23.12
C GLN A 423 5.16 4.80 21.63
N LEU A 424 5.12 6.05 21.15
CA LEU A 424 5.49 6.38 19.78
C LEU A 424 6.98 6.72 19.71
N VAL A 425 7.71 5.99 18.89
CA VAL A 425 9.14 6.20 18.64
C VAL A 425 9.30 6.85 17.26
N THR A 426 9.99 7.99 17.22
CA THR A 426 10.32 8.71 15.99
C THR A 426 11.77 8.40 15.61
N HIS A 427 12.01 7.94 14.39
CA HIS A 427 13.34 7.58 13.89
C HIS A 427 13.91 8.69 13.01
N GLN A 428 15.18 9.02 13.17
CA GLN A 428 15.88 9.88 12.20
C GLN A 428 16.24 9.10 10.92
N PRO A 429 16.31 9.76 9.75
CA PRO A 429 16.71 9.10 8.51
C PRO A 429 18.12 8.53 8.64
N PHE A 430 18.29 7.28 8.20
CA PHE A 430 19.62 6.72 8.02
C PHE A 430 20.21 7.26 6.72
N THR A 431 21.35 7.95 6.80
CA THR A 431 21.98 8.64 5.66
C THR A 431 22.76 7.66 4.78
N THR A 432 23.92 7.19 5.23
CA THR A 432 24.70 6.16 4.55
C THR A 432 25.51 5.33 5.55
N LYS A 433 25.91 4.11 5.16
CA LYS A 433 26.82 3.28 5.98
C LYS A 433 28.14 4.00 6.29
N ALA A 434 28.72 4.70 5.32
CA ALA A 434 29.96 5.43 5.49
C ALA A 434 29.81 6.59 6.50
N ASP A 435 28.72 7.36 6.39
CA ASP A 435 28.41 8.46 7.29
C ASP A 435 28.12 7.96 8.72
N ALA A 436 27.39 6.86 8.86
CA ALA A 436 27.11 6.23 10.14
C ALA A 436 28.37 5.73 10.85
N ILE A 437 29.29 5.11 10.10
CA ILE A 437 30.59 4.66 10.64
C ILE A 437 31.47 5.86 11.00
N ALA A 438 31.55 6.87 10.12
CA ALA A 438 32.40 8.04 10.32
C ALA A 438 31.98 8.88 11.53
N ASN A 439 30.68 9.04 11.74
CA ASN A 439 30.13 9.85 12.83
C ASN A 439 29.76 9.01 14.06
N LEU A 440 29.97 7.68 14.02
CA LEU A 440 29.52 6.74 15.05
C LEU A 440 28.04 6.93 15.41
N THR A 441 27.22 7.30 14.42
CA THR A 441 25.79 7.57 14.62
C THR A 441 25.00 6.27 14.54
N ASP A 442 24.23 6.01 15.60
CA ASP A 442 23.22 4.94 15.65
C ASP A 442 21.84 5.52 15.28
N ILE A 443 20.79 4.70 15.25
CA ILE A 443 19.41 5.15 15.02
C ILE A 443 18.98 6.09 16.15
N ILE A 444 19.09 7.40 15.90
CA ILE A 444 18.65 8.43 16.84
C ILE A 444 17.13 8.39 16.88
N SER A 445 16.61 7.97 18.03
CA SER A 445 15.18 7.79 18.25
C SER A 445 14.68 8.70 19.37
N THR A 446 13.57 9.41 19.13
CA THR A 446 12.87 10.14 20.20
C THR A 446 11.62 9.38 20.60
N ARG A 447 11.42 9.15 21.90
CA ARG A 447 10.24 8.42 22.42
C ARG A 447 9.24 9.39 23.03
N ARG A 448 7.96 9.22 22.70
CA ARG A 448 6.83 9.92 23.30
C ARG A 448 5.85 8.91 23.86
N VAL A 449 5.47 9.10 25.12
CA VAL A 449 4.41 8.30 25.75
C VAL A 449 3.07 8.73 25.15
N VAL A 450 2.29 7.75 24.68
CA VAL A 450 0.94 7.96 24.16
C VAL A 450 -0.08 7.66 25.26
N GLU A 451 0.09 6.52 25.92
CA GLU A 451 -0.77 6.03 26.98
C GLU A 451 0.08 5.37 28.06
N THR A 452 -0.35 5.47 29.32
CA THR A 452 0.26 4.74 30.44
C THR A 452 -0.81 3.96 31.17
N GLU A 453 -0.56 2.67 31.33
CA GLU A 453 -1.46 1.78 32.04
C GLU A 453 -1.34 1.99 33.56
N ALA A 454 -2.48 2.26 34.22
CA ALA A 454 -2.51 2.46 35.68
C ALA A 454 -2.13 1.20 36.45
N ARG A 455 -2.41 0.03 35.87
CA ARG A 455 -1.95 -1.29 36.33
C ARG A 455 -1.46 -2.08 35.13
N ARG A 456 -0.45 -2.92 35.31
CA ARG A 456 0.05 -3.71 34.18
C ARG A 456 -1.05 -4.57 33.57
N ARG A 457 -1.20 -4.49 32.25
CA ARG A 457 -2.06 -5.38 31.49
C ARG A 457 -1.49 -6.79 31.50
N THR A 458 -2.32 -7.77 31.81
CA THR A 458 -1.95 -9.19 31.81
C THR A 458 -2.29 -9.85 30.47
N VAL A 459 -1.68 -10.99 30.17
CA VAL A 459 -2.00 -11.76 28.95
C VAL A 459 -3.48 -12.15 28.91
N ALA A 460 -4.09 -12.45 30.06
CA ALA A 460 -5.52 -12.79 30.13
C ALA A 460 -6.47 -11.65 29.70
N GLU A 461 -5.98 -10.42 29.58
CA GLU A 461 -6.74 -9.23 29.19
C GLU A 461 -6.49 -8.81 27.73
N THR A 462 -5.72 -9.60 26.99
CA THR A 462 -5.49 -9.43 25.55
C THR A 462 -6.45 -10.30 24.73
N ASP A 463 -6.49 -10.06 23.42
CA ASP A 463 -7.32 -10.86 22.51
C ASP A 463 -6.85 -12.33 22.52
N ILE A 464 -5.53 -12.57 22.47
CA ILE A 464 -4.91 -13.90 22.62
C ILE A 464 -5.31 -14.54 23.96
N GLY A 465 -5.33 -13.76 25.05
CA GLY A 465 -5.77 -14.27 26.36
C GLY A 465 -7.22 -14.75 26.36
N THR A 466 -8.08 -14.07 25.60
CA THR A 466 -9.49 -14.43 25.44
C THR A 466 -9.61 -15.73 24.65
N GLU A 467 -8.90 -15.85 23.52
CA GLU A 467 -8.87 -17.08 22.71
C GLU A 467 -8.38 -18.28 23.52
N LEU A 468 -7.29 -18.13 24.27
CA LEU A 468 -6.75 -19.18 25.13
C LEU A 468 -7.73 -19.62 26.22
N GLN A 469 -8.53 -18.69 26.77
CA GLN A 469 -9.57 -19.02 27.75
C GLN A 469 -10.69 -19.83 27.12
N ASP A 470 -11.14 -19.44 25.92
CA ASP A 470 -12.17 -20.16 25.18
C ASP A 470 -11.70 -21.59 24.83
N GLU A 471 -10.46 -21.74 24.38
CA GLU A 471 -9.85 -23.06 24.13
C GLU A 471 -9.81 -23.93 25.39
N VAL A 472 -9.41 -23.35 26.53
CA VAL A 472 -9.40 -24.04 27.82
C VAL A 472 -10.81 -24.54 28.19
N GLU A 473 -11.84 -23.72 28.00
CA GLU A 473 -13.22 -24.13 28.28
C GLU A 473 -13.71 -25.24 27.33
N VAL A 474 -13.37 -25.17 26.05
CA VAL A 474 -13.66 -26.25 25.08
C VAL A 474 -12.97 -27.55 25.48
N LEU A 475 -11.70 -27.50 25.87
CA LEU A 475 -10.93 -28.67 26.28
C LEU A 475 -11.46 -29.27 27.58
N LYS A 476 -11.84 -28.44 28.56
CA LYS A 476 -12.48 -28.91 29.80
C LYS A 476 -13.79 -29.65 29.53
N ARG A 477 -14.64 -29.12 28.64
CA ARG A 477 -15.89 -29.79 28.25
C ARG A 477 -15.62 -31.16 27.61
N ARG A 478 -14.71 -31.23 26.64
CA ARG A 478 -14.33 -32.50 25.99
C ARG A 478 -13.77 -33.52 26.97
N LEU A 479 -12.95 -33.09 27.93
CA LEU A 479 -12.43 -33.95 28.98
C LEU A 479 -13.54 -34.46 29.91
N GLY A 480 -14.55 -33.64 30.18
CA GLY A 480 -15.75 -34.04 30.91
C GLY A 480 -16.53 -35.14 30.19
N GLU A 481 -16.83 -34.94 28.92
CA GLU A 481 -17.53 -35.90 28.06
C GLU A 481 -16.81 -37.27 28.02
N LEU A 482 -15.49 -37.26 27.81
CA LEU A 482 -14.69 -38.49 27.80
C LEU A 482 -14.66 -39.24 29.14
N ARG A 483 -14.83 -38.53 30.26
CA ARG A 483 -14.87 -39.13 31.61
C ARG A 483 -16.25 -39.65 31.99
N GLU A 484 -17.30 -39.23 31.29
CA GLU A 484 -18.67 -39.77 31.46
C GLU A 484 -18.91 -41.01 30.58
N GLU A 485 -18.06 -41.23 29.56
CA GLU A 485 -18.06 -42.41 28.69
C GLU A 485 -17.26 -43.61 29.24
N GLU A 486 -16.42 -43.40 30.27
CA GLU A 486 -15.72 -44.44 31.06
C GLU A 486 -16.52 -44.85 32.30
#